data_AF-A0A4Q8TA88-F1
#
_entry.id   AF-A0A4Q8TA88-F1
#
_cell.length_a   1.000
_cell.length_b   1.000
_cell.length_c   1.000
_cell.angle_alpha   90.00
_cell.angle_beta   90.00
_cell.angle_gamma   90.00
#
_symmetry.space_group_name_H-M   'P 1'
#
loop_
_entity.id
_entity.type
_entity.pdbx_description
1 polymer ?
#
loop_
_entity_poly.entity_id
_entity_poly.type
_entity_poly.pdbx_seq_one_letter_code
_entity_poly.pdbx_strand_id
1 'polypeptide(L)'
;MKHAKKMIAFILVITITLIQGISANASNINLNDDSANLLYKNHHSEEILIDGKTYIYNLYLTDEGNRGMDILDESGQIIAQLEYDEDNYTTLVDGHVWSVGTPDKNVNVLADANWIYFSSVDHTITWPEAAAVAVIAGAIAIGIGFIGPQAVIGAIGFGALSVIAGMSPGGRVNATIYKFNSSLINQYKVIWMFCDPLGVWYGPYTNIVNQ
;
A
#
# COMPACT_ATOMS: atom_id res chain seq x y z
N MET A 1 43.68 -7.89 26.58
CA MET A 1 42.26 -7.68 26.20
C MET A 1 42.00 -7.04 24.83
N LYS A 2 42.97 -6.39 24.16
CA LYS A 2 42.77 -5.78 22.82
C LYS A 2 42.68 -6.82 21.68
N HIS A 3 43.42 -7.93 21.77
CA HIS A 3 43.46 -8.97 20.73
C HIS A 3 42.26 -9.94 20.77
N ALA A 4 41.75 -10.27 21.97
CA ALA A 4 40.54 -11.09 22.12
C ALA A 4 39.28 -10.41 21.53
N LYS A 5 39.18 -9.08 21.64
CA LYS A 5 38.08 -8.30 21.04
C LYS A 5 38.11 -8.31 19.50
N LYS A 6 39.30 -8.34 18.89
CA LYS A 6 39.45 -8.42 17.43
C LYS A 6 39.11 -9.82 16.88
N MET A 7 39.39 -10.87 17.64
CA MET A 7 39.09 -12.26 17.25
C MET A 7 37.59 -12.58 17.36
N ILE A 8 36.90 -12.07 18.39
CA ILE A 8 35.44 -12.20 18.53
C ILE A 8 34.71 -11.43 17.41
N ALA A 9 35.20 -10.24 17.05
CA ALA A 9 34.64 -9.48 15.94
C ALA A 9 34.80 -10.21 14.59
N PHE A 10 35.90 -10.95 14.38
CA PHE A 10 36.12 -11.70 13.13
C PHE A 10 35.24 -12.96 13.04
N ILE A 11 34.98 -13.64 14.15
CA ILE A 11 34.08 -14.81 14.20
C ILE A 11 32.62 -14.39 13.96
N LEU A 12 32.20 -13.23 14.49
CA LEU A 12 30.84 -12.72 14.29
C LEU A 12 30.55 -12.37 12.82
N VAL A 13 31.55 -11.87 12.09
CA VAL A 13 31.44 -11.50 10.67
C VAL A 13 31.34 -12.74 9.77
N ILE A 14 32.01 -13.84 10.12
CA ILE A 14 31.99 -15.09 9.32
C ILE A 14 30.67 -15.86 9.50
N THR A 15 30.00 -15.77 10.66
CA THR A 15 28.68 -16.39 10.85
C THR A 15 27.55 -15.71 10.10
N ILE A 16 27.72 -14.45 9.66
CA ILE A 16 26.71 -13.72 8.90
C ILE A 16 26.68 -14.14 7.41
N THR A 17 27.72 -14.79 6.89
CA THR A 17 27.86 -15.09 5.46
C THR A 17 27.36 -16.46 4.99
N LEU A 18 26.77 -17.30 5.85
CA LEU A 18 26.47 -18.71 5.50
C LEU A 18 25.00 -19.15 5.54
N ILE A 19 24.04 -18.24 5.61
CA ILE A 19 22.64 -18.59 5.34
C ILE A 19 22.30 -18.15 3.92
N GLN A 20 22.81 -18.90 2.94
CA GLN A 20 22.29 -18.86 1.58
C GLN A 20 21.07 -19.78 1.49
N GLY A 21 19.94 -19.18 1.11
CA GLY A 21 18.97 -19.75 0.18
C GLY A 21 18.31 -21.07 0.58
N ILE A 22 17.19 -20.98 1.28
CA ILE A 22 16.03 -21.80 0.91
C ILE A 22 15.07 -20.87 0.20
N SER A 23 15.07 -20.92 -1.13
CA SER A 23 13.99 -20.35 -1.93
C SER A 23 12.74 -21.19 -1.65
N ALA A 24 11.80 -20.63 -0.89
CA ALA A 24 10.44 -21.15 -0.87
C ALA A 24 9.80 -20.75 -2.21
N ASN A 25 9.35 -21.76 -2.95
CA ASN A 25 8.69 -21.59 -4.23
C ASN A 25 7.45 -20.69 -4.06
N ALA A 26 7.37 -19.65 -4.88
CA ALA A 26 6.19 -18.82 -5.01
C ALA A 26 5.03 -19.69 -5.51
N SER A 27 4.03 -19.89 -4.66
CA SER A 27 2.68 -20.20 -5.11
C SER A 27 1.89 -18.91 -5.17
N ASN A 28 1.17 -18.69 -6.26
CA ASN A 28 0.18 -17.61 -6.37
C ASN A 28 -0.90 -17.87 -5.31
N ILE A 29 -0.86 -17.13 -4.20
CA ILE A 29 -1.93 -17.16 -3.22
C ILE A 29 -2.98 -16.15 -3.68
N ASN A 30 -4.19 -16.66 -3.82
CA ASN A 30 -5.36 -15.95 -4.32
C ASN A 30 -5.73 -14.81 -3.36
N LEU A 31 -5.98 -13.59 -3.87
CA LEU A 31 -6.39 -12.41 -3.10
C LEU A 31 -7.76 -12.56 -2.41
N ASN A 32 -8.43 -13.70 -2.58
CA ASN A 32 -9.65 -14.09 -1.88
C ASN A 32 -9.48 -14.44 -0.39
N ASP A 33 -8.35 -14.14 0.25
CA ASP A 33 -8.19 -14.34 1.69
C ASP A 33 -8.84 -13.18 2.45
N ASP A 34 -9.71 -13.49 3.43
CA ASP A 34 -10.62 -12.56 4.11
C ASP A 34 -9.93 -11.31 4.70
N SER A 35 -8.64 -11.42 4.97
CA SER A 35 -7.79 -10.40 5.58
C SER A 35 -7.45 -9.22 4.66
N ALA A 36 -7.30 -9.43 3.35
CA ALA A 36 -6.95 -8.34 2.42
C ALA A 36 -8.04 -7.26 2.34
N ASN A 37 -9.29 -7.69 2.52
CA ASN A 37 -10.47 -6.82 2.46
C ASN A 37 -11.00 -6.45 3.84
N LEU A 38 -10.29 -6.74 4.94
CA LEU A 38 -10.85 -6.58 6.29
C LEU A 38 -11.24 -5.12 6.61
N LEU A 39 -10.45 -4.15 6.16
CA LEU A 39 -10.78 -2.72 6.30
C LEU A 39 -12.11 -2.39 5.60
N TYR A 40 -12.30 -2.92 4.39
CA TYR A 40 -13.49 -2.69 3.56
C TYR A 40 -14.70 -3.48 4.06
N LYS A 41 -14.51 -4.73 4.50
CA LYS A 41 -15.56 -5.58 5.10
C LYS A 41 -16.09 -5.02 6.40
N ASN A 42 -15.22 -4.41 7.21
CA ASN A 42 -15.59 -3.85 8.50
C ASN A 42 -16.18 -2.44 8.42
N HIS A 43 -16.38 -1.91 7.20
CA HIS A 43 -16.80 -0.53 6.99
C HIS A 43 -15.92 0.49 7.74
N HIS A 44 -14.60 0.31 7.68
CA HIS A 44 -13.66 1.15 8.42
C HIS A 44 -13.78 2.61 7.99
N SER A 45 -13.67 3.52 8.96
CA SER A 45 -13.74 4.96 8.72
C SER A 45 -12.53 5.67 9.32
N GLU A 46 -11.91 6.55 8.54
CA GLU A 46 -10.78 7.38 8.95
C GLU A 46 -11.15 8.86 8.83
N GLU A 47 -10.93 9.64 9.89
CA GLU A 47 -11.06 11.10 9.87
C GLU A 47 -9.66 11.72 9.86
N ILE A 48 -9.38 12.54 8.84
CA ILE A 48 -8.03 13.05 8.58
C ILE A 48 -8.06 14.55 8.28
N LEU A 49 -7.21 15.30 8.98
CA LEU A 49 -6.97 16.72 8.72
C LEU A 49 -5.92 16.88 7.61
N ILE A 50 -6.33 17.41 6.46
CA ILE A 50 -5.48 17.67 5.30
C ILE A 50 -5.59 19.16 4.96
N ASP A 51 -4.47 19.89 5.01
CA ASP A 51 -4.43 21.33 4.71
C ASP A 51 -5.46 22.17 5.51
N GLY A 52 -5.68 21.81 6.78
CA GLY A 52 -6.65 22.49 7.63
C GLY A 52 -8.13 22.18 7.34
N LYS A 53 -8.42 21.24 6.44
CA LYS A 53 -9.76 20.70 6.18
C LYS A 53 -9.86 19.26 6.66
N THR A 54 -10.97 18.92 7.32
CA THR A 54 -11.25 17.56 7.73
C THR A 54 -11.91 16.79 6.59
N TYR A 55 -11.37 15.61 6.32
CA TYR A 55 -11.92 14.64 5.37
C TYR A 55 -12.25 13.35 6.10
N ILE A 56 -13.38 12.75 5.75
CA ILE A 56 -13.81 11.46 6.28
C ILE A 56 -13.74 10.45 5.14
N TYR A 57 -13.06 9.33 5.38
CA TYR A 57 -12.91 8.25 4.43
C TYR A 57 -13.69 7.04 4.91
N ASN A 58 -14.73 6.65 4.19
CA ASN A 58 -15.49 5.45 4.51
C ASN A 58 -15.13 4.35 3.52
N LEU A 59 -14.51 3.29 4.00
CA LEU A 59 -14.09 2.14 3.19
C LEU A 59 -15.21 1.09 3.22
N TYR A 60 -15.56 0.50 2.09
CA TYR A 60 -16.64 -0.50 2.00
C TYR A 60 -16.39 -1.52 0.89
N LEU A 61 -17.13 -2.63 0.87
CA LEU A 61 -17.25 -3.48 -0.31
C LEU A 61 -18.52 -3.11 -1.08
N THR A 62 -18.44 -3.03 -2.42
CA THR A 62 -19.61 -2.87 -3.29
C THR A 62 -20.44 -4.15 -3.31
N ASP A 63 -21.63 -4.08 -3.89
CA ASP A 63 -22.50 -5.25 -4.05
C ASP A 63 -21.86 -6.32 -4.96
N GLU A 64 -20.97 -5.92 -5.87
CA GLU A 64 -20.16 -6.79 -6.72
C GLU A 64 -18.93 -7.37 -6.00
N GLY A 65 -18.65 -6.93 -4.77
CA GLY A 65 -17.48 -7.35 -3.99
C GLY A 65 -16.20 -6.56 -4.27
N ASN A 66 -16.28 -5.49 -5.07
CA ASN A 66 -15.16 -4.58 -5.30
C ASN A 66 -14.88 -3.74 -4.04
N ARG A 67 -13.64 -3.27 -3.88
CA ARG A 67 -13.34 -2.28 -2.84
C ARG A 67 -13.92 -0.93 -3.26
N GLY A 68 -14.61 -0.26 -2.35
CA GLY A 68 -15.15 1.08 -2.50
C GLY A 68 -14.65 2.02 -1.40
N MET A 69 -14.62 3.32 -1.69
CA MET A 69 -14.28 4.36 -0.73
C MET A 69 -15.04 5.64 -1.04
N ASP A 70 -15.82 6.12 -0.07
CA ASP A 70 -16.38 7.46 -0.10
C ASP A 70 -15.43 8.42 0.61
N ILE A 71 -15.13 9.55 -0.03
CA ILE A 71 -14.42 10.66 0.57
C ILE A 71 -15.45 11.77 0.82
N LEU A 72 -15.59 12.17 2.08
CA LEU A 72 -16.54 13.18 2.51
C LEU A 72 -15.81 14.38 3.10
N ASP A 73 -16.42 15.55 3.02
CA ASP A 73 -16.00 16.71 3.79
C ASP A 73 -16.53 16.68 5.24
N GLU A 74 -16.18 17.69 6.03
CA GLU A 74 -16.61 17.83 7.43
C GLU A 74 -18.14 17.94 7.61
N SER A 75 -18.88 18.27 6.56
CA SER A 75 -20.34 18.35 6.58
C SER A 75 -21.01 17.00 6.28
N GLY A 76 -20.23 15.99 5.88
CA GLY A 76 -20.72 14.69 5.43
C GLY A 76 -21.19 14.71 3.97
N GLN A 77 -20.80 15.71 3.18
CA GLN A 77 -21.04 15.68 1.74
C GLN A 77 -19.95 14.83 1.06
N ILE A 78 -20.37 13.87 0.22
CA ILE A 78 -19.45 13.11 -0.62
C ILE A 78 -18.84 14.05 -1.66
N ILE A 79 -17.51 14.13 -1.68
CA ILE A 79 -16.73 14.95 -2.60
C ILE A 79 -16.04 14.13 -3.69
N ALA A 80 -15.83 12.83 -3.46
CA ALA A 80 -15.33 11.88 -4.43
C ALA A 80 -15.70 10.45 -3.99
N GLN A 81 -16.00 9.61 -4.96
CA GLN A 81 -16.18 8.17 -4.78
C GLN A 81 -15.09 7.42 -5.53
N LEU A 82 -14.42 6.50 -4.85
CA LEU A 82 -13.43 5.62 -5.44
C LEU A 82 -13.97 4.20 -5.46
N GLU A 83 -13.77 3.49 -6.55
CA GLU A 83 -14.03 2.07 -6.66
C GLU A 83 -12.83 1.38 -7.28
N TYR A 84 -12.44 0.23 -6.77
CA TYR A 84 -11.38 -0.57 -7.35
C TYR A 84 -11.99 -1.76 -8.09
N ASP A 85 -11.83 -1.76 -9.40
CA ASP A 85 -12.22 -2.85 -10.28
C ASP A 85 -11.16 -3.97 -10.19
N GLU A 86 -11.52 -5.05 -9.50
CA GLU A 86 -10.64 -6.21 -9.29
C GLU A 86 -10.35 -6.98 -10.59
N ASP A 87 -11.25 -6.93 -11.59
CA ASP A 87 -11.08 -7.64 -12.85
C ASP A 87 -10.08 -6.93 -13.77
N ASN A 88 -10.14 -5.59 -13.79
CA ASN A 88 -9.31 -4.76 -14.66
C ASN A 88 -8.06 -4.18 -13.98
N TYR A 89 -7.93 -4.38 -12.66
CA TYR A 89 -6.85 -3.82 -11.83
C TYR A 89 -6.74 -2.29 -11.93
N THR A 90 -7.90 -1.62 -11.90
CA THR A 90 -8.01 -0.16 -12.09
C THR A 90 -8.81 0.50 -10.98
N THR A 91 -8.40 1.70 -10.59
CA THR A 91 -9.21 2.57 -9.72
C THR A 91 -10.09 3.49 -10.57
N LEU A 92 -11.39 3.42 -10.32
CA LEU A 92 -12.43 4.31 -10.81
C LEU A 92 -12.58 5.48 -9.84
N VAL A 93 -12.75 6.69 -10.37
CA VAL A 93 -13.11 7.87 -9.55
C VAL A 93 -14.36 8.49 -10.15
N ASP A 94 -15.39 8.63 -9.32
CA ASP A 94 -16.73 9.08 -9.70
C ASP A 94 -17.26 8.35 -10.96
N GLY A 95 -17.11 7.02 -10.98
CA GLY A 95 -17.60 6.14 -12.06
C GLY A 95 -16.84 6.21 -13.38
N HIS A 96 -15.73 6.94 -13.46
CA HIS A 96 -14.92 7.04 -14.68
C HIS A 96 -13.71 6.09 -14.61
N VAL A 97 -13.53 5.24 -15.63
CA VAL A 97 -12.35 4.38 -15.79
C VAL A 97 -11.14 5.27 -16.06
N TRP A 98 -10.25 5.35 -15.08
CA TRP A 98 -8.98 6.04 -15.21
C TRP A 98 -7.96 4.94 -15.61
N SER A 99 -7.48 4.94 -16.86
CA SER A 99 -7.04 3.73 -17.60
C SER A 99 -5.79 2.96 -17.12
N VAL A 100 -5.62 1.78 -17.74
CA VAL A 100 -4.78 0.61 -17.44
C VAL A 100 -3.34 0.74 -17.94
N GLY A 101 -2.37 0.37 -17.11
CA GLY A 101 -1.03 -0.02 -17.51
C GLY A 101 -0.61 -1.29 -16.78
N THR A 102 -0.02 -2.24 -17.50
CA THR A 102 0.65 -3.39 -16.88
C THR A 102 2.02 -2.97 -16.36
N PRO A 103 2.41 -3.43 -15.17
CA PRO A 103 3.65 -3.01 -14.53
C PRO A 103 4.87 -3.85 -14.94
N ASP A 104 6.05 -3.24 -14.81
CA ASP A 104 7.36 -3.75 -15.25
C ASP A 104 8.34 -4.02 -14.08
N LYS A 105 7.91 -3.94 -12.81
CA LYS A 105 8.85 -4.00 -11.67
C LYS A 105 8.29 -4.71 -10.43
N ASN A 106 9.03 -5.70 -9.93
CA ASN A 106 8.77 -6.32 -8.64
C ASN A 106 9.43 -5.53 -7.50
N VAL A 107 8.68 -5.14 -6.45
CA VAL A 107 9.27 -4.72 -5.16
C VAL A 107 9.75 -5.96 -4.41
N ASN A 108 10.89 -6.50 -4.83
CA ASN A 108 11.48 -7.66 -4.16
C ASN A 108 12.27 -7.20 -2.93
N VAL A 109 11.60 -7.16 -1.78
CA VAL A 109 12.29 -7.07 -0.48
C VAL A 109 12.43 -8.49 0.06
N LEU A 110 13.62 -8.85 0.55
CA LEU A 110 13.81 -10.16 1.16
C LEU A 110 12.93 -10.29 2.39
N ALA A 111 12.18 -11.40 2.46
CA ALA A 111 11.44 -11.78 3.65
C ALA A 111 12.41 -11.88 4.85
N ASP A 112 12.12 -11.13 5.92
CA ASP A 112 12.83 -11.22 7.19
C ASP A 112 12.36 -12.48 7.94
N ALA A 113 13.15 -13.06 8.86
CA ALA A 113 12.92 -14.40 9.43
C ALA A 113 11.55 -14.59 10.10
N ASN A 114 10.92 -13.49 10.55
CA ASN A 114 9.61 -13.50 11.21
C ASN A 114 8.44 -13.15 10.27
N TRP A 115 8.71 -12.89 8.98
CA TRP A 115 7.73 -12.40 8.02
C TRP A 115 7.69 -13.30 6.80
N ILE A 116 6.55 -13.92 6.53
CA ILE A 116 6.36 -14.80 5.38
C ILE A 116 5.71 -14.00 4.26
N TYR A 117 6.22 -14.15 3.04
CA TYR A 117 5.57 -13.56 1.87
C TYR A 117 4.10 -14.01 1.80
N PHE A 118 3.20 -13.04 1.67
CA PHE A 118 1.77 -13.28 1.61
C PHE A 118 1.22 -12.99 0.22
N SER A 119 1.47 -11.79 -0.30
CA SER A 119 0.98 -11.35 -1.62
C SER A 119 1.77 -10.15 -2.15
N SER A 120 1.52 -9.78 -3.40
CA SER A 120 2.00 -8.56 -4.03
C SER A 120 0.87 -7.85 -4.76
N VAL A 121 0.94 -6.54 -4.79
CA VAL A 121 0.05 -5.62 -5.50
C VAL A 121 0.89 -4.87 -6.51
N ASP A 122 0.42 -4.75 -7.74
CA ASP A 122 1.12 -4.01 -8.78
C ASP A 122 0.12 -3.37 -9.75
N HIS A 123 -0.36 -2.18 -9.39
CA HIS A 123 -1.55 -1.58 -9.99
C HIS A 123 -1.25 -0.18 -10.54
N THR A 124 -1.92 0.15 -11.64
CA THR A 124 -1.93 1.53 -12.16
C THR A 124 -3.06 2.30 -11.50
N ILE A 125 -2.76 3.51 -11.05
CA ILE A 125 -3.72 4.45 -10.47
C ILE A 125 -3.72 5.68 -11.38
N THR A 126 -4.74 5.88 -12.18
CA THR A 126 -4.76 7.00 -13.13
C THR A 126 -5.65 8.12 -12.62
N TRP A 127 -5.46 9.37 -13.08
CA TRP A 127 -6.41 10.48 -12.95
C TRP A 127 -6.27 11.47 -14.12
N PRO A 128 -7.37 12.01 -14.68
CA PRO A 128 -7.38 12.81 -15.90
C PRO A 128 -6.93 14.26 -15.67
N GLU A 129 -7.12 14.78 -14.45
CA GLU A 129 -6.79 16.14 -14.08
C GLU A 129 -6.22 16.20 -12.67
N ALA A 130 -5.62 17.33 -12.30
CA ALA A 130 -5.10 17.55 -10.96
C ALA A 130 -6.20 17.27 -9.94
N ALA A 131 -5.96 16.31 -9.05
CA ALA A 131 -6.92 15.89 -8.04
C ALA A 131 -6.51 16.44 -6.67
N ALA A 132 -7.46 16.54 -5.75
CA ALA A 132 -7.12 16.93 -4.38
C ALA A 132 -6.21 15.88 -3.72
N VAL A 133 -5.34 16.33 -2.81
CA VAL A 133 -4.47 15.43 -2.00
C VAL A 133 -5.29 14.33 -1.33
N ALA A 134 -6.50 14.67 -0.87
CA ALA A 134 -7.41 13.72 -0.24
C ALA A 134 -7.78 12.55 -1.18
N VAL A 135 -8.03 12.85 -2.45
CA VAL A 135 -8.39 11.87 -3.49
C VAL A 135 -7.20 10.99 -3.84
N ILE A 136 -6.01 11.58 -4.01
CA ILE A 136 -4.78 10.82 -4.30
C ILE A 136 -4.43 9.86 -3.16
N ALA A 137 -4.56 10.30 -1.91
CA ALA A 137 -4.34 9.43 -0.75
C ALA A 137 -5.31 8.24 -0.74
N GLY A 138 -6.59 8.50 -1.04
CA GLY A 138 -7.60 7.46 -1.18
C GLY A 138 -7.31 6.48 -2.32
N ALA A 139 -6.90 7.00 -3.49
CA ALA A 139 -6.62 6.19 -4.67
C ALA A 139 -5.41 5.25 -4.46
N ILE A 140 -4.38 5.72 -3.75
CA ILE A 140 -3.23 4.87 -3.37
C ILE A 140 -3.66 3.80 -2.35
N ALA A 141 -4.42 4.19 -1.32
CA ALA A 141 -4.90 3.27 -0.30
C ALA A 141 -5.79 2.17 -0.91
N ILE A 142 -6.76 2.54 -1.75
CA ILE A 142 -7.68 1.60 -2.39
C ILE A 142 -6.96 0.67 -3.36
N GLY A 143 -5.93 1.14 -4.08
CA GLY A 143 -5.09 0.29 -4.91
C GLY A 143 -4.34 -0.77 -4.10
N ILE A 144 -3.81 -0.41 -2.92
CA ILE A 144 -3.08 -1.32 -2.02
C ILE A 144 -4.00 -2.30 -1.29
N GLY A 145 -5.17 -1.85 -0.83
CA GLY A 145 -6.19 -2.68 -0.15
C GLY A 145 -5.90 -3.06 1.31
N PHE A 146 -4.63 -3.10 1.71
CA PHE A 146 -4.24 -3.47 3.08
C PHE A 146 -4.09 -2.30 4.05
N ILE A 147 -4.06 -1.05 3.55
CA ILE A 147 -3.84 0.16 4.35
C ILE A 147 -4.89 1.21 4.01
N GLY A 148 -5.20 2.09 4.97
CA GLY A 148 -6.09 3.22 4.75
C GLY A 148 -5.36 4.51 4.34
N PRO A 149 -6.12 5.56 3.94
CA PRO A 149 -5.58 6.85 3.51
C PRO A 149 -4.64 7.52 4.53
N GLN A 150 -4.87 7.35 5.83
CA GLN A 150 -4.02 7.89 6.90
C GLN A 150 -2.61 7.31 6.84
N ALA A 151 -2.48 6.02 6.55
CA ALA A 151 -1.18 5.36 6.41
C ALA A 151 -0.41 5.88 5.19
N VAL A 152 -1.10 6.20 4.10
CA VAL A 152 -0.52 6.81 2.89
C VAL A 152 0.01 8.20 3.19
N ILE A 153 -0.81 9.06 3.80
CA ILE A 153 -0.45 10.44 4.15
C ILE A 153 0.70 10.46 5.14
N GLY A 154 0.68 9.59 6.15
CA GLY A 154 1.75 9.48 7.14
C GLY A 154 3.08 9.01 6.55
N ALA A 155 3.06 8.21 5.47
CA ALA A 155 4.26 7.66 4.84
C ALA A 155 4.88 8.61 3.80
N ILE A 156 4.09 9.09 2.84
CA ILE A 156 4.57 10.00 1.77
C ILE A 156 4.76 11.42 2.30
N GLY A 157 3.88 11.86 3.20
CA GLY A 157 3.81 13.22 3.69
C GLY A 157 3.03 14.16 2.77
N PHE A 158 2.38 15.15 3.37
CA PHE A 158 1.53 16.12 2.68
C PHE A 158 2.25 16.87 1.55
N GLY A 159 3.49 17.34 1.78
CA GLY A 159 4.20 18.14 0.79
C GLY A 159 4.46 17.40 -0.54
N ALA A 160 4.87 16.14 -0.48
CA ALA A 160 5.07 15.33 -1.68
C ALA A 160 3.74 14.95 -2.35
N LEU A 161 2.71 14.63 -1.55
CA LEU A 161 1.36 14.39 -2.10
C LEU A 161 0.79 15.63 -2.78
N SER A 162 1.04 16.84 -2.28
CA SER A 162 0.58 18.09 -2.91
C SER A 162 1.23 18.33 -4.27
N VAL A 163 2.49 17.92 -4.45
CA VAL A 163 3.15 17.96 -5.76
C VAL A 163 2.48 16.98 -6.72
N ILE A 164 2.27 15.74 -6.28
CA ILE A 164 1.63 14.68 -7.08
C ILE A 164 0.19 15.07 -7.45
N ALA A 165 -0.57 15.64 -6.50
CA ALA A 165 -1.92 16.15 -6.68
C ALA A 165 -2.01 17.21 -7.78
N GLY A 166 -0.99 18.06 -7.91
CA GLY A 166 -0.89 19.07 -8.97
C GLY A 166 -0.47 18.52 -10.34
N MET A 167 -0.11 17.24 -10.44
CA MET A 167 0.32 16.60 -11.68
C MET A 167 -0.84 15.87 -12.35
N SER A 168 -0.88 15.92 -13.68
CA SER A 168 -1.75 15.08 -14.49
C SER A 168 -0.92 14.38 -15.57
N PRO A 169 -1.15 13.10 -15.91
CA PRO A 169 -2.12 12.16 -15.34
C PRO A 169 -1.51 10.98 -14.54
N GLY A 170 -2.12 10.60 -13.42
CA GLY A 170 -1.97 9.27 -12.82
C GLY A 170 -0.66 8.91 -12.10
N GLY A 171 -0.45 7.62 -11.90
CA GLY A 171 0.68 7.04 -11.18
C GLY A 171 0.56 5.52 -11.10
N ARG A 172 1.49 4.87 -10.42
CA ARG A 172 1.50 3.40 -10.25
C ARG A 172 1.83 3.08 -8.81
N VAL A 173 1.19 2.06 -8.24
CA VAL A 173 1.52 1.57 -6.92
C VAL A 173 2.01 0.14 -7.02
N ASN A 174 3.11 -0.13 -6.33
CA ASN A 174 3.61 -1.48 -6.15
C ASN A 174 3.70 -1.75 -4.66
N ALA A 175 3.17 -2.87 -4.19
CA ALA A 175 3.30 -3.29 -2.81
C ALA A 175 3.64 -4.78 -2.71
N THR A 176 4.36 -5.13 -1.67
CA THR A 176 4.57 -6.50 -1.23
C THR A 176 4.11 -6.62 0.21
N ILE A 177 3.25 -7.60 0.44
CA ILE A 177 2.60 -7.85 1.72
C ILE A 177 3.21 -9.12 2.31
N TYR A 178 3.61 -9.03 3.57
CA TYR A 178 4.09 -10.16 4.36
C TYR A 178 3.16 -10.38 5.54
N LYS A 179 2.89 -11.64 5.87
CA LYS A 179 2.20 -12.03 7.10
C LYS A 179 3.21 -12.37 8.17
N PHE A 180 2.97 -11.94 9.40
CA PHE A 180 3.81 -12.31 10.53
C PHE A 180 3.73 -13.83 10.75
N ASN A 181 4.87 -14.46 10.96
CA ASN A 181 4.98 -15.91 11.12
C ASN A 181 4.52 -16.35 12.52
N SER A 182 3.22 -16.24 12.76
CA SER A 182 2.57 -16.68 13.99
C SER A 182 1.13 -17.05 13.72
N SER A 183 0.68 -18.15 14.30
CA SER A 183 -0.75 -18.52 14.32
C SER A 183 -1.56 -17.72 15.34
N LEU A 184 -0.90 -16.98 16.24
CA LEU A 184 -1.54 -16.24 17.34
C LEU A 184 -1.65 -14.75 17.06
N ILE A 185 -0.84 -14.22 16.13
CA ILE A 185 -0.75 -12.80 15.82
C ILE A 185 -1.07 -12.64 14.34
N ASN A 186 -2.19 -11.99 14.06
CA ASN A 186 -2.57 -11.65 12.71
C ASN A 186 -2.11 -10.22 12.41
N GLN A 187 -0.87 -10.13 11.93
CA GLN A 187 -0.21 -8.87 11.61
C GLN A 187 0.39 -8.95 10.22
N TYR A 188 0.27 -7.86 9.47
CA TYR A 188 0.76 -7.72 8.11
C TYR A 188 1.80 -6.61 8.05
N LYS A 189 2.84 -6.82 7.24
CA LYS A 189 3.83 -5.81 6.87
C LYS A 189 3.63 -5.52 5.39
N VAL A 190 3.27 -4.28 5.09
CA VAL A 190 3.04 -3.80 3.72
C VAL A 190 4.21 -2.92 3.34
N ILE A 191 5.01 -3.35 2.37
CA ILE A 191 6.10 -2.56 1.81
C ILE A 191 5.68 -2.08 0.44
N TRP A 192 5.64 -0.78 0.21
CA TRP A 192 5.07 -0.25 -1.02
C TRP A 192 5.81 0.97 -1.56
N MET A 193 5.64 1.22 -2.84
CA MET A 193 6.22 2.33 -3.59
C MET A 193 5.15 2.93 -4.49
N PHE A 194 5.26 4.23 -4.73
CA PHE A 194 4.41 4.94 -5.68
C PHE A 194 5.28 5.53 -6.79
N CYS A 195 4.83 5.43 -8.03
CA CYS A 195 5.44 6.04 -9.21
C CYS A 195 4.54 7.17 -9.70
N ASP A 196 5.05 8.38 -9.82
CA ASP A 196 4.28 9.49 -10.39
C ASP A 196 4.17 9.39 -11.93
N PRO A 197 3.38 10.26 -12.60
CA PRO A 197 3.26 10.27 -14.06
C PRO A 197 4.59 10.42 -14.80
N LEU A 198 5.58 11.05 -14.16
CA LEU A 198 6.88 11.34 -14.76
C LEU A 198 7.86 10.17 -14.61
N GLY A 199 7.44 9.07 -13.96
CA GLY A 199 8.26 7.89 -13.75
C GLY A 199 9.15 7.98 -12.51
N VAL A 200 8.94 8.98 -11.64
CA VAL A 200 9.70 9.11 -10.38
C VAL A 200 9.07 8.21 -9.33
N TRP A 201 9.90 7.37 -8.72
CA TRP A 201 9.48 6.44 -7.67
C TRP A 201 9.73 7.02 -6.27
N TYR A 202 8.71 6.93 -5.42
CA TYR A 202 8.68 7.35 -4.03
C TYR A 202 8.56 6.10 -3.14
N GLY A 203 9.36 6.04 -2.06
CA GLY A 203 9.48 4.87 -1.18
C GLY A 203 10.81 4.11 -1.35
N PRO A 204 10.91 2.85 -0.86
CA PRO A 204 9.84 2.04 -0.27
C PRO A 204 9.38 2.55 1.10
N TYR A 205 8.08 2.58 1.29
CA TYR A 205 7.39 2.82 2.55
C TYR A 205 7.06 1.50 3.23
N THR A 206 6.99 1.48 4.56
CA THR A 206 6.63 0.28 5.33
C THR A 206 5.55 0.62 6.33
N ASN A 207 4.44 -0.12 6.26
CA ASN A 207 3.35 -0.05 7.23
C ASN A 207 3.16 -1.41 7.89
N ILE A 208 2.91 -1.38 9.20
CA ILE A 208 2.50 -2.56 9.97
C ILE A 208 1.01 -2.42 10.25
N VAL A 209 0.24 -3.44 9.86
CA VAL A 209 -1.21 -3.49 9.98
C VAL A 209 -1.55 -4.64 10.91
N ASN A 210 -2.30 -4.36 11.97
CA ASN A 210 -2.84 -5.38 12.86
C ASN A 210 -4.28 -5.67 12.42
N GLN A 211 -4.65 -6.95 12.33
CA GLN A 211 -5.98 -7.38 11.90
C GLN A 211 -6.58 -8.40 12.87
#